data_AF-A0A0Q4B9H4-F1
#
_entry.id   AF-A0A0Q4B9H4-F1
#
_cell.length_a   1.000
_cell.length_b   1.000
_cell.length_c   1.000
_cell.angle_alpha   90.00
_cell.angle_beta   90.00
_cell.angle_gamma   90.00
#
_symmetry.space_group_name_H-M   'P 1'
#
loop_
_entity.id
_entity.type
_entity.pdbx_description
1 polymer ?
#
loop_
_entity_poly.entity_id
_entity_poly.type
_entity_poly.pdbx_seq_one_letter_code
_entity_poly.pdbx_strand_id
1 'polypeptide(L)'
;MNALIVNLIAFGFCMVIAYLVLNAIFKRSVFMRVGVLWVSSILFVFIGITIRYEVFTTSWLAFVIISIFNISYSAGMLYLAAKQVVRPLGHVVGKIGMMAKGDLGVEFASAELSHMDENRANDMQQLQLSMQLLRNNLVEIIGTVNNTVEELHATGQSVVQGTDAITQQVKVSSDSVERISSTMEQMASSMQSNAHDAMQAEGISHAVSDAVARVAESSGSTLNAMKQVSTRISFVNDIAEQTNILALNAAVEAARAGEHGRGFAVVATEVRKLAESSRTAADEMVSFMRTSEGLTTQSNELIGSFVEKLAEFAEVVARIGAAVREETQGVGQVNASLQELSQASQHHTQSLQILDRGAKVMFDAANRLRDTLGYFHL
;
A
#
# COMPACT_ATOMS: atom_id res chain seq x y z
N MET A 1 -52.06 -64.76 72.83
CA MET A 1 -51.90 -63.62 71.90
C MET A 1 -52.16 -64.17 70.51
N ASN A 2 -53.18 -63.68 69.80
CA ASN A 2 -53.55 -64.20 68.48
C ASN A 2 -52.32 -64.10 67.55
N ALA A 3 -51.88 -65.20 66.94
CA ALA A 3 -50.65 -65.23 66.15
C ALA A 3 -50.67 -64.19 65.01
N LEU A 4 -51.86 -63.90 64.48
CA LEU A 4 -52.17 -62.76 63.61
C LEU A 4 -51.72 -61.37 64.14
N ILE A 5 -51.91 -61.06 65.43
CA ILE A 5 -51.52 -59.77 66.03
C ILE A 5 -49.98 -59.66 66.10
N VAL A 6 -49.31 -60.77 66.43
CA VAL A 6 -47.84 -60.81 66.50
C VAL A 6 -47.24 -60.60 65.12
N ASN A 7 -47.81 -61.23 64.10
CA ASN A 7 -47.38 -61.08 62.71
C ASN A 7 -47.60 -59.63 62.20
N LEU A 8 -48.73 -58.99 62.52
CA LEU A 8 -48.97 -57.59 62.15
C LEU A 8 -47.96 -56.60 62.76
N ILE A 9 -47.57 -56.80 64.04
CA ILE A 9 -46.56 -55.97 64.70
C ILE A 9 -45.18 -56.21 64.06
N ALA A 10 -44.83 -57.46 63.77
CA ALA A 10 -43.58 -57.80 63.09
C ALA A 10 -43.51 -57.18 61.68
N PHE A 11 -44.62 -57.18 60.93
CA PHE A 11 -44.70 -56.52 59.63
C PHE A 11 -44.50 -55.01 59.74
N GLY A 12 -45.14 -54.33 60.70
CA GLY A 12 -44.93 -52.91 60.94
C GLY A 12 -43.45 -52.58 61.18
N PHE A 13 -42.76 -53.41 61.97
CA PHE A 13 -41.32 -53.25 62.23
C PHE A 13 -40.47 -53.49 60.98
N CYS A 14 -40.78 -54.52 60.19
CA CYS A 14 -40.12 -54.77 58.90
C CYS A 14 -40.31 -53.60 57.91
N MET A 15 -41.48 -52.97 57.86
CA MET A 15 -41.74 -51.81 57.00
C MET A 15 -40.88 -50.60 57.39
N VAL A 16 -40.76 -50.32 58.68
CA VAL A 16 -39.94 -49.22 59.20
C VAL A 16 -38.45 -49.48 58.94
N ILE A 17 -37.97 -50.71 59.20
CA ILE A 17 -36.57 -51.08 58.88
C ILE A 17 -36.31 -50.97 57.39
N ALA A 18 -37.19 -51.52 56.54
CA ALA A 18 -37.03 -51.46 55.11
C ALA A 18 -37.02 -50.02 54.59
N TYR A 19 -37.87 -49.14 55.13
CA TYR A 19 -37.85 -47.72 54.81
C TYR A 19 -36.52 -47.06 55.22
N LEU A 20 -36.01 -47.32 56.43
CA LEU A 20 -34.74 -46.77 56.90
C LEU A 20 -33.56 -47.26 56.06
N VAL A 21 -33.53 -48.56 55.72
CA VAL A 21 -32.50 -49.15 54.87
C VAL A 21 -32.55 -48.57 53.45
N LEU A 22 -33.74 -48.50 52.85
CA LEU A 22 -33.93 -47.89 51.53
C LEU A 22 -33.54 -46.41 51.53
N ASN A 23 -33.88 -45.66 52.58
CA ASN A 23 -33.50 -44.26 52.72
C ASN A 23 -31.99 -44.10 52.96
N ALA A 24 -31.33 -45.03 53.65
CA ALA A 24 -29.90 -45.01 53.87
C ALA A 24 -29.10 -45.30 52.60
N ILE A 25 -29.56 -46.26 51.78
CA ILE A 25 -28.90 -46.70 50.55
C ILE A 25 -29.20 -45.76 49.37
N PHE A 26 -30.48 -45.48 49.13
CA PHE A 26 -30.96 -44.77 47.93
C PHE A 26 -31.31 -43.30 48.20
N LYS A 27 -30.73 -42.68 49.24
CA LYS A 27 -30.99 -41.30 49.70
C LYS A 27 -31.54 -40.37 48.60
N ARG A 28 -32.81 -39.97 48.71
CA ARG A 28 -33.52 -39.03 47.80
C ARG A 28 -33.60 -39.43 46.32
N SER A 29 -33.14 -40.63 45.95
CA SER A 29 -33.29 -41.19 44.62
C SER A 29 -34.75 -41.53 44.32
N VAL A 30 -35.10 -41.54 43.04
CA VAL A 30 -36.39 -42.08 42.57
C VAL A 30 -36.55 -43.56 42.95
N PHE A 31 -35.44 -44.29 43.10
CA PHE A 31 -35.42 -45.67 43.60
C PHE A 31 -35.92 -45.80 45.05
N MET A 32 -35.84 -44.75 45.86
CA MET A 32 -36.41 -44.74 47.21
C MET A 32 -37.94 -44.88 47.15
N ARG A 33 -38.61 -44.14 46.26
CA ARG A 33 -40.08 -44.22 46.10
C ARG A 33 -40.51 -45.57 45.53
N VAL A 34 -39.79 -46.08 44.52
CA VAL A 34 -40.06 -47.40 43.94
C VAL A 34 -39.83 -48.51 44.97
N GLY A 35 -38.73 -48.43 45.71
CA GLY A 35 -38.39 -49.39 46.76
C GLY A 35 -39.46 -49.47 47.84
N VAL A 36 -40.01 -48.33 48.27
CA VAL A 36 -41.11 -48.29 49.25
C VAL A 36 -42.38 -48.93 48.70
N LEU A 37 -42.75 -48.68 47.44
CA LEU A 37 -43.89 -49.33 46.79
C LEU A 37 -43.69 -50.85 46.65
N TRP A 38 -42.46 -51.28 46.33
CA TRP A 38 -42.12 -52.68 46.18
C TRP A 38 -42.15 -53.44 47.52
N VAL A 39 -41.55 -52.87 48.57
CA VAL A 39 -41.62 -53.39 49.94
C VAL A 39 -43.06 -53.45 50.43
N SER A 40 -43.87 -52.41 50.17
CA SER A 40 -45.30 -52.40 50.50
C SER A 40 -46.06 -53.53 49.79
N SER A 41 -45.75 -53.81 48.53
CA SER A 41 -46.35 -54.91 47.77
C SER A 41 -45.98 -56.27 48.36
N ILE A 42 -44.71 -56.50 48.69
CA ILE A 42 -44.24 -57.75 49.32
C ILE A 42 -44.97 -57.97 50.64
N LEU A 43 -44.99 -56.95 51.48
CA LEU A 43 -45.56 -57.03 52.82
C LEU A 43 -47.08 -57.29 52.78
N PHE A 44 -47.78 -56.71 51.80
CA PHE A 44 -49.19 -56.98 51.53
C PHE A 44 -49.45 -58.44 51.14
N VAL A 45 -48.64 -58.99 50.24
CA VAL A 45 -48.73 -60.41 49.85
C VAL A 45 -48.50 -61.32 51.05
N PHE A 46 -47.49 -61.02 51.87
CA PHE A 46 -47.20 -61.76 53.10
C PHE A 46 -48.37 -61.71 54.09
N ILE A 47 -48.96 -60.53 54.34
CA ILE A 47 -50.16 -60.39 55.18
C ILE A 47 -51.31 -61.24 54.62
N GLY A 48 -51.56 -61.19 53.30
CA GLY A 48 -52.60 -61.99 52.68
C GLY A 48 -52.38 -63.50 52.83
N ILE A 49 -51.12 -63.96 52.71
CA ILE A 49 -50.75 -65.36 52.95
C ILE A 49 -50.98 -65.74 54.43
N THR A 50 -50.61 -64.89 55.39
CA THR A 50 -50.83 -65.14 56.82
C THR A 50 -52.32 -65.22 57.16
N ILE A 51 -53.14 -64.28 56.67
CA ILE A 51 -54.60 -64.29 56.88
C ILE A 51 -55.22 -65.57 56.31
N ARG A 52 -54.77 -65.99 55.12
CA ARG A 52 -55.21 -67.25 54.51
C ARG A 52 -54.92 -68.44 55.43
N TYR A 53 -53.68 -68.62 55.90
CA TYR A 53 -53.29 -69.79 56.67
C TYR A 53 -53.85 -69.82 58.10
N GLU A 54 -54.06 -68.68 58.75
CA GLU A 54 -54.56 -68.65 60.13
C GLU A 54 -56.09 -68.53 60.25
N VAL A 55 -56.76 -67.86 59.31
CA VAL A 55 -58.21 -67.57 59.44
C VAL A 55 -59.07 -68.48 58.55
N PHE A 56 -58.60 -68.86 57.36
CA PHE A 56 -59.39 -69.57 56.35
C PHE A 56 -58.74 -70.88 55.88
N THR A 57 -58.54 -71.83 56.80
CA THR A 57 -57.82 -73.09 56.55
C THR A 57 -58.51 -74.05 55.57
N THR A 58 -59.85 -74.06 55.49
CA THR A 58 -60.62 -75.05 54.72
C THR A 58 -61.40 -74.48 53.52
N SER A 59 -61.41 -73.16 53.32
CA SER A 59 -62.23 -72.50 52.29
C SER A 59 -61.45 -72.23 51.01
N TRP A 60 -61.73 -73.00 49.95
CA TRP A 60 -61.11 -72.79 48.63
C TRP A 60 -61.53 -71.45 47.99
N LEU A 61 -62.72 -70.93 48.30
CA LEU A 61 -63.20 -69.64 47.78
C LEU A 61 -62.38 -68.47 48.36
N ALA A 62 -62.07 -68.53 49.66
CA ALA A 62 -61.24 -67.52 50.33
C ALA A 62 -59.82 -67.49 49.75
N PHE A 63 -59.28 -68.65 49.33
CA PHE A 63 -58.00 -68.72 48.65
C PHE A 63 -58.00 -67.91 47.34
N VAL A 64 -58.99 -68.13 46.48
CA VAL A 64 -59.09 -67.44 45.19
C VAL A 64 -59.23 -65.94 45.37
N ILE A 65 -60.09 -65.48 46.30
CA ILE A 65 -60.34 -64.06 46.55
C ILE A 65 -59.09 -63.34 47.07
N ILE A 66 -58.40 -63.90 48.07
CA ILE A 66 -57.19 -63.30 48.65
C ILE A 66 -56.05 -63.27 47.62
N SER A 67 -55.90 -64.33 46.82
CA SER A 67 -54.91 -64.37 45.73
C SER A 67 -55.19 -63.32 44.65
N ILE A 68 -56.45 -63.15 44.21
CA ILE A 68 -56.82 -62.10 43.25
C ILE A 68 -56.54 -60.71 43.83
N PHE A 69 -56.86 -60.48 45.10
CA PHE A 69 -56.64 -59.20 45.76
C PHE A 69 -55.15 -58.86 45.89
N ASN A 70 -54.33 -59.83 46.27
CA ASN A 70 -52.87 -59.69 46.30
C ASN A 70 -52.30 -59.38 44.91
N ILE A 71 -52.72 -60.12 43.87
CA ILE A 71 -52.26 -59.89 42.50
C ILE A 71 -52.68 -58.49 42.03
N SER A 72 -53.91 -58.06 42.29
CA SER A 72 -54.41 -56.74 41.91
C SER A 72 -53.63 -55.62 42.62
N TYR A 73 -53.31 -55.78 43.90
CA TYR A 73 -52.54 -54.79 44.65
C TYR A 73 -51.10 -54.68 44.15
N SER A 74 -50.43 -55.83 43.94
CA SER A 74 -49.08 -55.86 43.38
C SER A 74 -49.02 -55.28 41.96
N ALA A 75 -50.00 -55.59 41.11
CA ALA A 75 -50.11 -55.01 39.78
C ALA A 75 -50.31 -53.48 39.84
N GLY A 76 -51.14 -53.00 40.77
CA GLY A 76 -51.35 -51.57 41.01
C GLY A 76 -50.08 -50.85 41.47
N MET A 77 -49.33 -51.43 42.41
CA MET A 77 -48.06 -50.87 42.88
C MET A 77 -46.98 -50.86 41.79
N LEU A 78 -46.90 -51.92 40.98
CA LEU A 78 -46.00 -51.97 39.83
C LEU A 78 -46.38 -50.91 38.79
N TYR A 79 -47.67 -50.73 38.50
CA TYR A 79 -48.15 -49.69 37.60
C TYR A 79 -47.83 -48.27 38.12
N LEU A 80 -47.99 -48.01 39.42
CA LEU A 80 -47.64 -46.72 40.03
C LEU A 80 -46.14 -46.45 39.97
N ALA A 81 -45.30 -47.45 40.28
CA ALA A 81 -43.85 -47.34 40.14
C ALA A 81 -43.43 -47.07 38.69
N ALA A 82 -43.99 -47.81 37.73
CA ALA A 82 -43.75 -47.59 36.31
C ALA A 82 -44.21 -46.19 35.86
N LYS A 83 -45.37 -45.71 36.32
CA LYS A 83 -45.87 -44.37 36.01
C LYS A 83 -44.99 -43.26 36.61
N GLN A 84 -44.42 -43.47 37.78
CA GLN A 84 -43.56 -42.47 38.45
C GLN A 84 -42.14 -42.39 37.87
N VAL A 85 -41.62 -43.47 37.26
CA VAL A 85 -40.22 -43.51 36.78
C VAL A 85 -40.10 -43.66 35.27
N VAL A 86 -40.77 -44.67 34.71
CA VAL A 86 -40.61 -45.06 33.30
C VAL A 86 -41.18 -44.00 32.37
N ARG A 87 -42.35 -43.43 32.68
CA ARG A 87 -42.94 -42.38 31.82
C ARG A 87 -42.13 -41.07 31.81
N PRO A 88 -41.73 -40.49 32.96
CA PRO A 88 -40.88 -39.29 32.97
C PRO A 88 -39.53 -39.52 32.32
N LEU A 89 -38.89 -40.67 32.55
CA LEU A 89 -37.64 -41.03 31.89
C LEU A 89 -37.83 -41.12 30.38
N GLY A 90 -38.91 -41.75 29.91
CA GLY A 90 -39.26 -41.83 28.50
C GLY A 90 -39.45 -40.45 27.85
N HIS A 91 -40.03 -39.48 28.56
CA HIS A 91 -40.15 -38.11 28.08
C HIS A 91 -38.78 -37.41 27.99
N VAL A 92 -37.89 -37.59 28.97
CA VAL A 92 -36.53 -37.03 28.94
C VAL A 92 -35.74 -37.63 27.79
N VAL A 93 -35.76 -38.97 27.63
CA VAL A 93 -35.11 -39.67 26.52
C VAL A 93 -35.67 -39.21 25.17
N GLY A 94 -36.99 -39.03 25.06
CA GLY A 94 -37.62 -38.49 23.86
C GLY A 94 -37.12 -37.08 23.50
N LYS A 95 -37.03 -36.19 24.49
CA LYS A 95 -36.49 -34.83 24.31
C LYS A 95 -35.00 -34.84 23.97
N ILE A 96 -34.20 -35.70 24.57
CA ILE A 96 -32.80 -35.92 24.15
C ILE A 96 -32.75 -36.39 22.69
N GLY A 97 -33.66 -37.26 22.28
CA GLY A 97 -33.79 -37.71 20.89
C GLY A 97 -34.15 -36.60 19.91
N MET A 98 -34.97 -35.62 20.32
CA MET A 98 -35.28 -34.41 19.53
C MET A 98 -34.05 -33.50 19.43
N MET A 99 -33.39 -33.23 20.57
CA MET A 99 -32.14 -32.48 20.65
C MET A 99 -31.02 -33.09 19.80
N ALA A 100 -30.89 -34.42 19.80
CA ALA A 100 -29.94 -35.13 18.95
C ALA A 100 -30.24 -34.99 17.45
N LYS A 101 -31.50 -34.77 17.07
CA LYS A 101 -31.94 -34.48 15.70
C LYS A 101 -31.85 -32.98 15.33
N GLY A 102 -31.27 -32.16 16.21
CA GLY A 102 -31.07 -30.74 15.97
C GLY A 102 -32.18 -29.82 16.50
N ASP A 103 -33.22 -30.34 17.15
CA ASP A 103 -34.26 -29.51 17.77
C ASP A 103 -33.82 -29.03 19.16
N LEU A 104 -33.35 -27.78 19.24
CA LEU A 104 -32.92 -27.11 20.47
C LEU A 104 -34.03 -26.29 21.12
N GLY A 105 -35.23 -26.24 20.52
CA GLY A 105 -36.42 -25.63 21.11
C GLY A 105 -36.99 -26.42 22.28
N VAL A 106 -36.52 -27.65 22.49
CA VAL A 106 -37.00 -28.52 23.57
C VAL A 106 -36.61 -28.03 24.96
N GLU A 107 -37.59 -27.93 25.86
CA GLU A 107 -37.36 -27.60 27.27
C GLU A 107 -37.34 -28.87 28.13
N PHE A 108 -36.28 -29.08 28.91
CA PHE A 108 -36.13 -30.23 29.79
C PHE A 108 -36.68 -29.98 31.19
N ALA A 109 -36.57 -28.74 31.70
CA ALA A 109 -37.08 -28.32 33.00
C ALA A 109 -38.32 -27.42 32.85
N SER A 110 -39.36 -27.67 33.65
CA SER A 110 -40.46 -26.71 33.80
C SER A 110 -40.01 -25.50 34.62
N ALA A 111 -40.73 -24.37 34.54
CA ALA A 111 -40.43 -23.18 35.33
C ALA A 111 -40.27 -23.46 36.84
N GLU A 112 -41.05 -24.41 37.38
CA GLU A 112 -40.96 -24.82 38.79
C GLU A 112 -39.68 -25.60 39.12
N LEU A 113 -39.19 -26.42 38.18
CA LEU A 113 -37.96 -27.20 38.35
C LEU A 113 -36.71 -26.31 38.28
N SER A 114 -36.73 -25.28 37.42
CA SER A 114 -35.62 -24.34 37.24
C SER A 114 -35.32 -23.48 38.47
N HIS A 115 -36.27 -23.33 39.39
CA HIS A 115 -36.09 -22.60 40.67
C HIS A 115 -35.90 -23.52 41.88
N MET A 116 -35.79 -24.83 41.65
CA MET A 116 -35.70 -25.81 42.72
C MET A 116 -34.24 -25.94 43.18
N ASP A 117 -34.02 -25.89 44.50
CA ASP A 117 -32.70 -26.11 45.09
C ASP A 117 -32.15 -27.48 44.69
N GLU A 118 -30.96 -27.52 44.09
CA GLU A 118 -30.29 -28.74 43.62
C GLU A 118 -30.15 -29.79 44.73
N ASN A 119 -30.02 -29.34 45.99
CA ASN A 119 -29.93 -30.21 47.16
C ASN A 119 -31.26 -30.90 47.49
N ARG A 120 -32.38 -30.38 46.98
CA ARG A 120 -33.75 -30.90 47.20
C ARG A 120 -34.27 -31.70 46.00
N ALA A 121 -33.57 -31.65 44.87
CA ALA A 121 -33.91 -32.40 43.67
C ALA A 121 -33.63 -33.90 43.85
N ASN A 122 -34.51 -34.73 43.29
CA ASN A 122 -34.18 -36.15 43.08
C ASN A 122 -33.34 -36.32 41.80
N ASP A 123 -32.74 -37.49 41.63
CA ASP A 123 -31.83 -37.79 40.51
C ASP A 123 -32.45 -37.51 39.12
N MET A 124 -33.77 -37.69 38.96
CA MET A 124 -34.47 -37.40 37.70
C MET A 124 -34.57 -35.90 37.43
N GLN A 125 -34.84 -35.11 38.48
CA GLN A 125 -34.91 -33.66 38.39
C GLN A 125 -33.51 -33.06 38.16
N GLN A 126 -32.48 -33.63 38.80
CA GLN A 126 -31.09 -33.26 38.50
C GLN A 126 -30.71 -33.56 37.04
N LEU A 127 -31.08 -34.73 36.51
CA LEU A 127 -30.88 -35.05 35.09
C LEU A 127 -31.57 -34.03 34.17
N GLN A 128 -32.81 -33.63 34.46
CA GLN A 128 -33.53 -32.62 33.69
C GLN A 128 -32.85 -31.26 33.74
N LEU A 129 -32.38 -30.83 34.92
CA LEU A 129 -31.63 -29.57 35.08
C LEU A 129 -30.29 -29.59 34.34
N SER A 130 -29.52 -30.68 34.45
CA SER A 130 -28.24 -30.81 33.72
C SER A 130 -28.45 -30.83 32.20
N MET A 131 -29.52 -31.48 31.71
CA MET A 131 -29.86 -31.47 30.27
C MET A 131 -30.31 -30.08 29.80
N GLN A 132 -31.06 -29.36 30.64
CA GLN A 132 -31.44 -27.97 30.37
C GLN A 132 -30.21 -27.07 30.24
N LEU A 133 -29.25 -27.20 31.16
CA LEU A 133 -27.99 -26.45 31.14
C LEU A 133 -27.17 -26.78 29.88
N LEU A 134 -27.04 -28.07 29.54
CA LEU A 134 -26.34 -28.52 28.33
C LEU A 134 -26.96 -27.91 27.06
N ARG A 135 -28.29 -27.91 26.98
CA ARG A 135 -29.01 -27.29 25.87
C ARG A 135 -28.77 -25.78 25.82
N ASN A 136 -28.87 -25.06 26.93
CA ASN A 136 -28.61 -23.62 26.98
C ASN A 136 -27.21 -23.27 26.47
N ASN A 137 -26.20 -24.01 26.93
CA ASN A 137 -24.82 -23.80 26.49
C ASN A 137 -24.66 -24.07 25.00
N LEU A 138 -25.34 -25.08 24.44
CA LEU A 138 -25.32 -25.33 23.00
C LEU A 138 -26.00 -24.24 22.19
N VAL A 139 -27.13 -23.71 22.66
CA VAL A 139 -27.83 -22.57 22.04
C VAL A 139 -26.92 -21.33 22.02
N GLU A 140 -26.23 -21.04 23.13
CA GLU A 140 -25.28 -19.93 23.23
C GLU A 140 -24.08 -20.09 22.30
N ILE A 141 -23.50 -21.30 22.22
CA ILE A 141 -22.41 -21.61 21.30
C ILE A 141 -22.86 -21.42 19.85
N ILE A 142 -24.02 -21.95 19.48
CA ILE A 142 -24.57 -21.82 18.11
C ILE A 142 -24.83 -20.35 17.77
N GLY A 143 -25.40 -19.57 18.70
CA GLY A 143 -25.59 -18.13 18.52
C GLY A 143 -24.27 -17.39 18.30
N THR A 144 -23.25 -17.71 19.09
CA THR A 144 -21.90 -17.15 18.93
C THR A 144 -21.30 -17.49 17.57
N VAL A 145 -21.37 -18.76 17.15
CA VAL A 145 -20.83 -19.19 15.84
C VAL A 145 -21.61 -18.52 14.69
N ASN A 146 -22.93 -18.36 14.81
CA ASN A 146 -23.73 -17.70 13.78
C ASN A 146 -23.32 -16.23 13.61
N ASN A 147 -23.11 -15.50 14.72
CA ASN A 147 -22.58 -14.14 14.68
C ASN A 147 -21.19 -14.09 14.02
N THR A 148 -20.30 -15.02 14.37
CA THR A 148 -18.97 -15.11 13.73
C THR A 148 -19.06 -15.39 12.23
N VAL A 149 -20.04 -16.19 11.77
CA VAL A 149 -20.28 -16.44 10.34
C VAL A 149 -20.71 -15.17 9.61
N GLU A 150 -21.61 -14.37 10.21
CA GLU A 150 -22.03 -13.09 9.64
C GLU A 150 -20.86 -12.09 9.57
N GLU A 151 -20.05 -12.00 10.63
CA GLU A 151 -18.82 -11.19 10.64
C GLU A 151 -17.81 -11.65 9.59
N LEU A 152 -17.64 -12.97 9.42
CA LEU A 152 -16.74 -13.54 8.42
C LEU A 152 -17.19 -13.18 6.99
N HIS A 153 -18.50 -13.24 6.73
CA HIS A 153 -19.07 -12.84 5.44
C HIS A 153 -18.88 -11.34 5.17
N ALA A 154 -19.17 -10.49 6.17
CA ALA A 154 -18.95 -9.05 6.07
C ALA A 154 -17.47 -8.71 5.80
N THR A 155 -16.56 -9.37 6.53
CA THR A 155 -15.12 -9.18 6.35
C THR A 155 -14.66 -9.62 4.96
N GLY A 156 -15.13 -10.78 4.48
CA GLY A 156 -14.85 -11.27 3.13
C GLY A 156 -15.31 -10.27 2.06
N GLN A 157 -16.49 -9.68 2.23
CA GLN A 157 -17.00 -8.64 1.33
C GLN A 157 -16.15 -7.36 1.34
N SER A 158 -15.71 -6.91 2.52
CA SER A 158 -14.80 -5.77 2.63
C SER A 158 -13.44 -6.05 1.98
N VAL A 159 -12.92 -7.28 2.08
CA VAL A 159 -11.68 -7.68 1.40
C VAL A 159 -11.84 -7.61 -0.13
N VAL A 160 -12.96 -8.09 -0.68
CA VAL A 160 -13.24 -7.98 -2.12
C VAL A 160 -13.29 -6.52 -2.56
N GLN A 161 -14.07 -5.68 -1.87
CA GLN A 161 -14.18 -4.25 -2.20
C GLN A 161 -12.83 -3.53 -2.12
N GLY A 162 -12.03 -3.83 -1.09
CA GLY A 162 -10.67 -3.30 -0.96
C GLY A 162 -9.76 -3.78 -2.11
N THR A 163 -9.86 -5.05 -2.49
CA THR A 163 -9.10 -5.64 -3.59
C THR A 163 -9.45 -4.97 -4.93
N ASP A 164 -10.74 -4.73 -5.19
CA ASP A 164 -11.19 -4.04 -6.42
C ASP A 164 -10.66 -2.59 -6.46
N ALA A 165 -10.75 -1.87 -5.35
CA ALA A 165 -10.23 -0.50 -5.26
C ALA A 165 -8.72 -0.44 -5.50
N ILE A 166 -7.96 -1.35 -4.89
CA ILE A 166 -6.50 -1.42 -5.09
C ILE A 166 -6.19 -1.85 -6.54
N THR A 167 -6.95 -2.78 -7.12
CA THR A 167 -6.78 -3.18 -8.53
C THR A 167 -6.91 -1.99 -9.48
N GLN A 168 -7.92 -1.13 -9.24
CA GLN A 168 -8.10 0.08 -10.04
C GLN A 168 -6.94 1.07 -9.84
N GLN A 169 -6.45 1.22 -8.61
CA GLN A 169 -5.29 2.07 -8.32
C GLN A 169 -4.01 1.57 -9.00
N VAL A 170 -3.78 0.26 -8.99
CA VAL A 170 -2.66 -0.39 -9.67
C VAL A 170 -2.73 -0.14 -11.17
N LYS A 171 -3.92 -0.23 -11.78
CA LYS A 171 -4.12 0.08 -13.20
C LYS A 171 -3.75 1.54 -13.53
N VAL A 172 -4.27 2.51 -12.78
CA VAL A 172 -3.94 3.93 -12.97
C VAL A 172 -2.45 4.20 -12.77
N SER A 173 -1.82 3.50 -11.82
CA SER A 173 -0.38 3.57 -11.58
C SER A 173 0.41 3.06 -12.78
N SER A 174 0.05 1.88 -13.32
CA SER A 174 0.68 1.31 -14.52
C SER A 174 0.57 2.24 -15.73
N ASP A 175 -0.63 2.79 -16.00
CA ASP A 175 -0.84 3.74 -17.10
C ASP A 175 0.00 5.01 -16.92
N SER A 176 0.26 5.40 -15.66
CA SER A 176 1.11 6.56 -15.35
C SER A 176 2.59 6.24 -15.51
N VAL A 177 3.03 5.04 -15.12
CA VAL A 177 4.41 4.57 -15.35
C VAL A 177 4.70 4.50 -16.85
N GLU A 178 3.78 4.00 -17.67
CA GLU A 178 3.94 3.94 -19.13
C GLU A 178 4.07 5.34 -19.74
N ARG A 179 3.22 6.28 -19.33
CA ARG A 179 3.25 7.68 -19.81
C ARG A 179 4.52 8.42 -19.37
N ILE A 180 5.01 8.16 -18.16
CA ILE A 180 6.26 8.75 -17.68
C ILE A 180 7.43 8.12 -18.45
N SER A 181 7.41 6.81 -18.71
CA SER A 181 8.42 6.12 -19.49
C SER A 181 8.54 6.70 -20.91
N SER A 182 7.42 6.88 -21.61
CA SER A 182 7.43 7.53 -22.94
C SER A 182 7.96 8.97 -22.90
N THR A 183 7.63 9.71 -21.83
CA THR A 183 8.15 11.08 -21.64
C THR A 183 9.66 11.06 -21.38
N MET A 184 10.17 10.06 -20.65
CA MET A 184 11.59 9.88 -20.39
C MET A 184 12.36 9.47 -21.65
N GLU A 185 11.78 8.65 -22.52
CA GLU A 185 12.37 8.33 -23.82
C GLU A 185 12.49 9.58 -24.70
N GLN A 186 11.44 10.40 -24.76
CA GLN A 186 11.49 11.67 -25.47
C GLN A 186 12.53 12.63 -24.86
N MET A 187 12.61 12.68 -23.52
CA MET A 187 13.61 13.48 -22.81
C MET A 187 15.04 13.01 -23.12
N ALA A 188 15.29 11.71 -23.13
CA ALA A 188 16.59 11.15 -23.51
C ALA A 188 16.99 11.54 -24.94
N SER A 189 16.05 11.48 -25.89
CA SER A 189 16.27 11.94 -27.27
C SER A 189 16.61 13.43 -27.33
N SER A 190 15.88 14.27 -26.59
CA SER A 190 16.15 15.71 -26.53
C SER A 190 17.51 16.00 -25.90
N MET A 191 17.91 15.27 -24.86
CA MET A 191 19.23 15.42 -24.24
C MET A 191 20.36 15.03 -25.19
N GLN A 192 20.17 13.96 -25.98
CA GLN A 192 21.14 13.60 -27.01
C GLN A 192 21.29 14.67 -28.09
N SER A 193 20.18 15.30 -28.52
CA SER A 193 20.21 16.45 -29.43
C SER A 193 20.95 17.64 -28.81
N ASN A 194 20.63 18.00 -27.57
CA ASN A 194 21.27 19.10 -26.86
C ASN A 194 22.79 18.89 -26.69
N ALA A 195 23.21 17.64 -26.44
CA ALA A 195 24.62 17.29 -26.38
C ALA A 195 25.32 17.50 -27.72
N HIS A 196 24.66 17.10 -28.83
CA HIS A 196 25.16 17.34 -30.17
C HIS A 196 25.27 18.82 -30.50
N ASP A 197 24.24 19.61 -30.18
CA ASP A 197 24.21 21.05 -30.41
C ASP A 197 25.30 21.77 -29.62
N ALA A 198 25.55 21.36 -28.37
CA ALA A 198 26.64 21.89 -27.56
C ALA A 198 28.02 21.60 -28.18
N MET A 199 28.27 20.36 -28.62
CA MET A 199 29.53 20.01 -29.31
C MET A 199 29.69 20.78 -30.63
N GLN A 200 28.61 20.97 -31.38
CA GLN A 200 28.65 21.75 -32.61
C GLN A 200 28.95 23.23 -32.32
N ALA A 201 28.31 23.81 -31.32
CA ALA A 201 28.57 25.19 -30.90
C ALA A 201 30.02 25.39 -30.44
N GLU A 202 30.59 24.44 -29.69
CA GLU A 202 31.99 24.45 -29.28
C GLU A 202 32.93 24.43 -30.51
N GLY A 203 32.67 23.56 -31.48
CA GLY A 203 33.41 23.51 -32.74
C GLY A 203 33.34 24.81 -33.55
N ILE A 204 32.16 25.44 -33.61
CA ILE A 204 31.97 26.75 -34.26
C ILE A 204 32.78 27.83 -33.52
N SER A 205 32.74 27.86 -32.19
CA SER A 205 33.51 28.83 -31.40
C SER A 205 35.01 28.72 -31.66
N HIS A 206 35.54 27.50 -31.75
CA HIS A 206 36.94 27.29 -32.13
C HIS A 206 37.26 27.81 -33.53
N ALA A 207 36.42 27.50 -34.52
CA ALA A 207 36.62 27.98 -35.89
C ALA A 207 36.56 29.51 -36.01
N VAL A 208 35.65 30.15 -35.26
CA VAL A 208 35.54 31.62 -35.21
C VAL A 208 36.75 32.23 -34.51
N SER A 209 37.20 31.67 -33.39
CA SER A 209 38.39 32.14 -32.66
C SER A 209 39.63 32.14 -33.57
N ASP A 210 39.80 31.07 -34.33
CA ASP A 210 40.92 30.88 -35.26
C ASP A 210 40.85 31.88 -36.44
N ALA A 211 39.66 32.15 -36.96
CA ALA A 211 39.44 33.17 -37.99
C ALA A 211 39.74 34.59 -37.49
N VAL A 212 39.34 34.91 -36.26
CA VAL A 212 39.59 36.22 -35.64
C VAL A 212 41.07 36.41 -35.35
N ALA A 213 41.79 35.37 -34.93
CA ALA A 213 43.24 35.44 -34.75
C ALA A 213 43.96 35.84 -36.05
N ARG A 214 43.56 35.26 -37.20
CA ARG A 214 44.09 35.65 -38.51
C ARG A 214 43.75 37.09 -38.89
N VAL A 215 42.54 37.56 -38.57
CA VAL A 215 42.13 38.95 -38.80
C VAL A 215 42.97 39.91 -37.96
N ALA A 216 43.22 39.59 -36.68
CA ALA A 216 44.06 40.38 -35.79
C ALA A 216 45.50 40.49 -36.32
N GLU A 217 46.09 39.38 -36.79
CA GLU A 217 47.42 39.36 -37.39
C GLU A 217 47.50 40.22 -38.67
N SER A 218 46.52 40.08 -39.56
CA SER A 218 46.43 40.89 -40.78
C SER A 218 46.30 42.38 -40.46
N SER A 219 45.44 42.74 -39.51
CA SER A 219 45.23 44.12 -39.08
C SER A 219 46.49 44.72 -38.45
N GLY A 220 47.23 43.95 -37.63
CA GLY A 220 48.53 44.35 -37.11
C GLY A 220 49.56 44.61 -38.21
N SER A 221 49.56 43.79 -39.26
CA SER A 221 50.42 43.98 -40.43
C SER A 221 50.06 45.25 -41.21
N THR A 222 48.76 45.53 -41.38
CA THR A 222 48.27 46.78 -42.00
C THR A 222 48.69 48.00 -41.19
N LEU A 223 48.58 47.96 -39.86
CA LEU A 223 49.01 49.05 -38.98
C LEU A 223 50.51 49.35 -39.15
N ASN A 224 51.35 48.32 -39.21
CA ASN A 224 52.78 48.47 -39.45
C ASN A 224 53.08 49.05 -40.84
N ALA A 225 52.34 48.63 -41.88
CA ALA A 225 52.49 49.18 -43.22
C ALA A 225 52.10 50.67 -43.27
N MET A 226 51.00 51.06 -42.61
CA MET A 226 50.56 52.46 -42.51
C MET A 226 51.61 53.33 -41.81
N LYS A 227 52.22 52.86 -40.72
CA LYS A 227 53.33 53.56 -40.05
C LYS A 227 54.51 53.79 -40.98
N GLN A 228 54.92 52.76 -41.73
CA GLN A 228 56.01 52.89 -42.70
C GLN A 228 55.68 53.88 -43.83
N VAL A 229 54.44 53.87 -44.34
CA VAL A 229 53.99 54.83 -45.36
C VAL A 229 54.02 56.25 -44.79
N SER A 230 53.49 56.46 -43.59
CA SER A 230 53.52 57.76 -42.90
C SER A 230 54.95 58.30 -42.76
N THR A 231 55.92 57.46 -42.35
CA THR A 231 57.34 57.84 -42.28
C THR A 231 57.90 58.24 -43.64
N ARG A 232 57.58 57.49 -44.71
CA ARG A 232 58.05 57.82 -46.06
C ARG A 232 57.46 59.12 -46.58
N ILE A 233 56.19 59.41 -46.28
CA ILE A 233 55.54 60.66 -46.68
C ILE A 233 56.12 61.85 -45.91
N SER A 234 56.45 61.68 -44.63
CA SER A 234 57.18 62.71 -43.87
C SER A 234 58.52 63.05 -44.52
N PHE A 235 59.25 62.03 -45.00
CA PHE A 235 60.50 62.27 -45.74
C PHE A 235 60.29 63.01 -47.07
N VAL A 236 59.19 62.74 -47.79
CA VAL A 236 58.82 63.52 -48.99
C VAL A 236 58.49 64.97 -48.63
N ASN A 237 57.85 65.20 -47.47
CA ASN A 237 57.58 66.53 -46.95
C ASN A 237 58.88 67.32 -46.73
N ASP A 238 59.88 66.68 -46.10
CA ASP A 238 61.20 67.27 -45.86
C ASP A 238 61.91 67.61 -47.19
N ILE A 239 61.81 66.75 -48.21
CA ILE A 239 62.35 67.02 -49.55
C ILE A 239 61.64 68.24 -50.18
N ALA A 240 60.32 68.33 -50.07
CA ALA A 240 59.56 69.45 -50.60
C ALA A 240 59.96 70.77 -49.92
N GLU A 241 60.18 70.77 -48.61
CA GLU A 241 60.68 71.93 -47.87
C GLU A 241 62.10 72.32 -48.32
N GLN A 242 63.02 71.36 -48.44
CA GLN A 242 64.37 71.61 -48.95
C GLN A 242 64.34 72.18 -50.38
N THR A 243 63.47 71.63 -51.24
CA THR A 243 63.29 72.10 -52.63
C THR A 243 62.75 73.53 -52.65
N ASN A 244 61.82 73.86 -51.76
CA ASN A 244 61.29 75.21 -51.60
C ASN A 244 62.38 76.21 -51.17
N ILE A 245 63.27 75.83 -50.24
CA ILE A 245 64.43 76.64 -49.82
C ILE A 245 65.41 76.83 -50.99
N LEU A 246 65.72 75.76 -51.73
CA LEU A 246 66.60 75.82 -52.91
C LEU A 246 66.02 76.74 -54.00
N ALA A 247 64.72 76.62 -54.27
CA ALA A 247 64.03 77.45 -55.25
C ALA A 247 63.97 78.93 -54.83
N LEU A 248 63.79 79.20 -53.53
CA LEU A 248 63.87 80.55 -52.98
C LEU A 248 65.27 81.15 -53.18
N ASN A 249 66.32 80.39 -52.86
CA ASN A 249 67.71 80.83 -53.07
C ASN A 249 67.99 81.09 -54.55
N ALA A 250 67.51 80.23 -55.44
CA ALA A 250 67.63 80.41 -56.90
C ALA A 250 66.88 81.66 -57.40
N ALA A 251 65.68 81.95 -56.87
CA ALA A 251 64.92 83.14 -57.20
C ALA A 251 65.63 84.43 -56.75
N VAL A 252 66.26 84.41 -55.55
CA VAL A 252 67.07 85.53 -55.04
C VAL A 252 68.29 85.78 -55.93
N GLU A 253 69.02 84.73 -56.31
CA GLU A 253 70.22 84.88 -57.15
C GLU A 253 69.85 85.28 -58.59
N ALA A 254 68.71 84.81 -59.12
CA ALA A 254 68.17 85.26 -60.40
C ALA A 254 67.78 86.75 -60.38
N ALA A 255 67.21 87.25 -59.28
CA ALA A 255 66.94 88.67 -59.10
C ALA A 255 68.23 89.49 -59.02
N ARG A 256 69.29 88.92 -58.41
CA ARG A 256 70.62 89.53 -58.29
C ARG A 256 71.34 89.66 -59.64
N ALA A 257 71.09 88.75 -60.58
CA ALA A 257 71.63 88.76 -61.94
C ALA A 257 70.93 89.75 -62.90
N GLY A 258 69.88 90.46 -62.47
CA GLY A 258 69.21 91.48 -63.27
C GLY A 258 68.54 90.94 -64.54
N GLU A 259 68.71 91.61 -65.68
CA GLU A 259 68.10 91.23 -66.97
C GLU A 259 68.52 89.82 -67.45
N HIS A 260 69.73 89.37 -67.11
CA HIS A 260 70.22 88.04 -67.50
C HIS A 260 69.57 86.89 -66.70
N GLY A 261 68.97 87.19 -65.54
CA GLY A 261 68.35 86.19 -64.65
C GLY A 261 66.85 85.97 -64.87
N ARG A 262 66.19 86.73 -65.76
CA ARG A 262 64.72 86.71 -65.94
C ARG A 262 64.14 85.33 -66.22
N GLY A 263 64.76 84.55 -67.10
CA GLY A 263 64.31 83.19 -67.41
C GLY A 263 64.46 82.23 -66.22
N PHE A 264 65.56 82.35 -65.47
CA PHE A 264 65.82 81.56 -64.26
C PHE A 264 64.85 81.91 -63.12
N ALA A 265 64.48 83.18 -62.97
CA ALA A 265 63.53 83.62 -61.95
C ALA A 265 62.13 82.99 -62.15
N VAL A 266 61.69 82.85 -63.41
CA VAL A 266 60.41 82.18 -63.73
C VAL A 266 60.47 80.70 -63.36
N VAL A 267 61.54 79.99 -63.75
CA VAL A 267 61.72 78.57 -63.41
C VAL A 267 61.79 78.39 -61.90
N ALA A 268 62.55 79.23 -61.18
CA ALA A 268 62.65 79.16 -59.73
C ALA A 268 61.29 79.39 -59.04
N THR A 269 60.46 80.29 -59.55
CA THR A 269 59.12 80.53 -59.02
C THR A 269 58.19 79.33 -59.25
N GLU A 270 58.27 78.70 -60.42
CA GLU A 270 57.45 77.51 -60.73
C GLU A 270 57.90 76.29 -59.90
N VAL A 271 59.21 76.09 -59.72
CA VAL A 271 59.74 75.05 -58.83
C VAL A 271 59.32 75.30 -57.39
N ARG A 272 59.33 76.57 -56.93
CA ARG A 272 58.86 76.94 -55.58
C ARG A 272 57.39 76.59 -55.39
N LYS A 273 56.54 76.94 -56.37
CA LYS A 273 55.11 76.64 -56.35
C LYS A 273 54.84 75.14 -56.36
N LEU A 274 55.61 74.37 -57.14
CA LEU A 274 55.51 72.90 -57.17
C LEU A 274 55.94 72.28 -55.83
N ALA A 275 57.01 72.80 -55.22
CA ALA A 275 57.47 72.38 -53.90
C ALA A 275 56.43 72.66 -52.81
N GLU A 276 55.82 73.85 -52.81
CA GLU A 276 54.74 74.20 -51.88
C GLU A 276 53.50 73.31 -52.06
N SER A 277 53.10 73.05 -53.31
CA SER A 277 52.01 72.12 -53.63
C SER A 277 52.32 70.68 -53.18
N SER A 278 53.57 70.23 -53.31
CA SER A 278 54.01 68.89 -52.91
C SER A 278 53.99 68.74 -51.38
N ARG A 279 54.37 69.81 -50.67
CA ARG A 279 54.29 69.89 -49.20
C ARG A 279 52.85 69.77 -48.71
N THR A 280 51.94 70.56 -49.27
CA THR A 280 50.50 70.49 -48.91
C THR A 280 49.92 69.10 -49.13
N ALA A 281 50.23 68.46 -50.26
CA ALA A 281 49.80 67.09 -50.52
C ALA A 281 50.40 66.09 -49.51
N ALA A 282 51.69 66.24 -49.15
CA ALA A 282 52.33 65.39 -48.15
C ALA A 282 51.68 65.55 -46.77
N ASP A 283 51.39 66.78 -46.34
CA ASP A 283 50.70 67.05 -45.06
C ASP A 283 49.29 66.43 -45.02
N GLU A 284 48.52 66.54 -46.12
CA GLU A 284 47.20 65.91 -46.25
C GLU A 284 47.30 64.38 -46.15
N MET A 285 48.29 63.76 -46.80
CA MET A 285 48.49 62.31 -46.72
C MET A 285 48.96 61.86 -45.33
N VAL A 286 49.81 62.62 -44.63
CA VAL A 286 50.19 62.30 -43.23
C VAL A 286 48.96 62.34 -42.33
N SER A 287 48.10 63.35 -42.48
CA SER A 287 46.84 63.44 -41.75
C SER A 287 45.94 62.23 -42.02
N PHE A 288 45.75 61.87 -43.29
CA PHE A 288 44.98 60.69 -43.69
C PHE A 288 45.54 59.38 -43.11
N MET A 289 46.87 59.21 -43.11
CA MET A 289 47.53 58.05 -42.51
C MET A 289 47.32 57.98 -41.00
N ARG A 290 47.40 59.11 -40.28
CA ARG A 290 47.11 59.16 -38.83
C ARG A 290 45.67 58.78 -38.53
N THR A 291 44.70 59.28 -39.30
CA THR A 291 43.30 58.88 -39.13
C THR A 291 43.12 57.39 -39.37
N SER A 292 43.75 56.85 -40.42
CA SER A 292 43.67 55.42 -40.75
C SER A 292 44.32 54.52 -39.69
N GLU A 293 45.45 54.96 -39.11
CA GLU A 293 46.09 54.29 -37.98
C GLU A 293 45.17 54.25 -36.76
N GLY A 294 44.50 55.36 -36.44
CA GLY A 294 43.52 55.44 -35.35
C GLY A 294 42.35 54.48 -35.53
N LEU A 295 41.75 54.44 -36.73
CA LEU A 295 40.65 53.52 -37.06
C LEU A 295 41.08 52.05 -36.99
N THR A 296 42.28 51.73 -37.45
CA THR A 296 42.83 50.36 -37.39
C THR A 296 43.11 49.94 -35.95
N THR A 297 43.64 50.85 -35.12
CA THR A 297 43.88 50.62 -33.69
C THR A 297 42.57 50.35 -32.95
N GLN A 298 41.55 51.18 -33.17
CA GLN A 298 40.21 50.96 -32.61
C GLN A 298 39.62 49.61 -33.05
N SER A 299 39.81 49.23 -34.31
CA SER A 299 39.36 47.91 -34.81
C SER A 299 40.05 46.76 -34.09
N ASN A 300 41.35 46.88 -33.77
CA ASN A 300 42.07 45.88 -32.99
C ASN A 300 41.57 45.77 -31.54
N GLU A 301 41.22 46.89 -30.91
CA GLU A 301 40.60 46.87 -29.57
C GLU A 301 39.26 46.14 -29.58
N LEU A 302 38.42 46.39 -30.59
CA LEU A 302 37.14 45.70 -30.78
C LEU A 302 37.33 44.20 -31.03
N ILE A 303 38.34 43.82 -31.81
CA ILE A 303 38.72 42.42 -32.03
C ILE A 303 39.13 41.76 -30.71
N GLY A 304 39.94 42.43 -29.89
CA GLY A 304 40.33 41.93 -28.57
C GLY A 304 39.13 41.65 -27.67
N SER A 305 38.20 42.61 -27.57
CA SER A 305 36.96 42.43 -26.80
C SER A 305 36.08 41.30 -27.36
N PHE A 306 36.04 41.12 -28.69
CA PHE A 306 35.32 40.02 -29.32
C PHE A 306 35.90 38.66 -28.93
N VAL A 307 37.23 38.52 -28.88
CA VAL A 307 37.90 37.29 -28.46
C VAL A 307 37.57 36.93 -27.02
N GLU A 308 37.58 37.89 -26.09
CA GLU A 308 37.19 37.67 -24.70
C GLU A 308 35.75 37.17 -24.59
N LYS A 309 34.81 37.85 -25.25
CA LYS A 309 33.39 37.43 -25.27
C LYS A 309 33.17 36.05 -25.89
N LEU A 310 33.96 35.70 -26.90
CA LEU A 310 33.91 34.38 -27.52
C LEU A 310 34.43 33.28 -26.59
N ALA A 311 35.45 33.58 -25.78
CA ALA A 311 35.94 32.66 -24.76
C ALA A 311 34.90 32.42 -23.65
N GLU A 312 34.23 33.48 -23.18
CA GLU A 312 33.09 33.35 -22.25
C GLU A 312 31.97 32.49 -22.84
N PHE A 313 31.64 32.68 -24.12
CA PHE A 313 30.65 31.86 -24.80
C PHE A 313 31.05 30.38 -24.87
N ALA A 314 32.31 30.08 -25.20
CA ALA A 314 32.81 28.71 -25.23
C ALA A 314 32.74 28.04 -23.83
N GLU A 315 33.02 28.80 -22.76
CA GLU A 315 32.88 28.31 -21.39
C GLU A 315 31.41 27.97 -21.05
N VAL A 316 30.47 28.83 -21.45
CA VAL A 316 29.02 28.57 -21.26
C VAL A 316 28.61 27.28 -21.98
N VAL A 317 29.03 27.11 -23.24
CA VAL A 317 28.73 25.92 -24.03
C VAL A 317 29.33 24.65 -23.39
N ALA A 318 30.56 24.71 -22.89
CA ALA A 318 31.18 23.60 -22.16
C ALA A 318 30.40 23.22 -20.90
N ARG A 319 29.91 24.21 -20.14
CA ARG A 319 29.04 23.97 -18.97
C ARG A 319 27.70 23.35 -19.36
N ILE A 320 27.09 23.80 -20.47
CA ILE A 320 25.87 23.17 -21.01
C ILE A 320 26.13 21.71 -21.35
N GLY A 321 27.23 21.41 -22.05
CA GLY A 321 27.59 20.04 -22.39
C GLY A 321 27.82 19.14 -21.16
N ALA A 322 28.38 19.70 -20.08
CA ALA A 322 28.51 18.99 -18.80
C ALA A 322 27.15 18.73 -18.15
N ALA A 323 26.28 19.75 -18.07
CA ALA A 323 24.94 19.63 -17.50
C ALA A 323 24.09 18.59 -18.26
N VAL A 324 24.13 18.59 -19.60
CA VAL A 324 23.39 17.62 -20.42
C VAL A 324 23.85 16.17 -20.16
N ARG A 325 25.15 15.95 -19.92
CA ARG A 325 25.66 14.60 -19.55
C ARG A 325 25.12 14.15 -18.18
N GLU A 326 25.07 15.06 -17.21
CA GLU A 326 24.51 14.79 -15.89
C GLU A 326 22.99 14.52 -15.97
N GLU A 327 22.24 15.32 -16.71
CA GLU A 327 20.81 15.10 -16.96
C GLU A 327 20.55 13.77 -17.66
N THR A 328 21.38 13.39 -18.64
CA THR A 328 21.28 12.08 -19.32
C THR A 328 21.44 10.92 -18.33
N GLN A 329 22.40 11.03 -17.41
CA GLN A 329 22.57 10.04 -16.34
C GLN A 329 21.35 10.01 -15.40
N GLY A 330 20.81 11.17 -15.05
CA GLY A 330 19.59 11.31 -14.25
C GLY A 330 18.37 10.64 -14.91
N VAL A 331 18.18 10.85 -16.22
CA VAL A 331 17.13 10.18 -16.99
C VAL A 331 17.31 8.66 -16.96
N GLY A 332 18.54 8.17 -17.10
CA GLY A 332 18.85 6.74 -16.97
C GLY A 332 18.46 6.16 -15.60
N GLN A 333 18.74 6.89 -14.51
CA GLN A 333 18.36 6.47 -13.16
C GLN A 333 16.85 6.48 -12.96
N VAL A 334 16.15 7.50 -13.47
CA VAL A 334 14.67 7.54 -13.42
C VAL A 334 14.08 6.36 -14.19
N ASN A 335 14.64 6.01 -15.36
CA ASN A 335 14.15 4.88 -16.15
C ASN A 335 14.34 3.54 -15.41
N ALA A 336 15.44 3.35 -14.69
CA ALA A 336 15.63 2.18 -13.83
C ALA A 336 14.57 2.11 -12.72
N SER A 337 14.29 3.23 -12.04
CA SER A 337 13.22 3.30 -11.02
C SER A 337 11.83 3.01 -11.60
N LEU A 338 11.55 3.41 -12.84
CA LEU A 338 10.29 3.08 -13.51
C LEU A 338 10.16 1.58 -13.80
N GLN A 339 11.27 0.91 -14.13
CA GLN A 339 11.29 -0.55 -14.30
C GLN A 339 11.01 -1.27 -12.97
N GLU A 340 11.57 -0.80 -11.87
CA GLU A 340 11.27 -1.33 -10.53
C GLU A 340 9.80 -1.11 -10.16
N LEU A 341 9.24 0.08 -10.43
CA LEU A 341 7.82 0.37 -10.22
C LEU A 341 6.91 -0.54 -11.07
N SER A 342 7.30 -0.82 -12.31
CA SER A 342 6.58 -1.75 -13.18
C SER A 342 6.56 -3.17 -12.60
N GLN A 343 7.70 -3.66 -12.09
CA GLN A 343 7.78 -4.95 -11.40
C GLN A 343 6.93 -4.98 -10.12
N ALA A 344 6.97 -3.90 -9.32
CA ALA A 344 6.13 -3.78 -8.13
C ALA A 344 4.64 -3.80 -8.47
N SER A 345 4.23 -3.17 -9.57
CA SER A 345 2.84 -3.20 -10.07
C SER A 345 2.39 -4.61 -10.45
N GLN A 346 3.27 -5.38 -11.11
CA GLN A 346 3.01 -6.79 -11.40
C GLN A 346 2.89 -7.63 -10.12
N HIS A 347 3.77 -7.40 -9.14
CA HIS A 347 3.69 -8.08 -7.84
C HIS A 347 2.41 -7.74 -7.07
N HIS A 348 1.96 -6.47 -7.11
CA HIS A 348 0.67 -6.09 -6.54
C HIS A 348 -0.48 -6.83 -7.21
N THR A 349 -0.47 -6.96 -8.54
CA THR A 349 -1.49 -7.73 -9.26
C THR A 349 -1.55 -9.19 -8.78
N GLN A 350 -0.40 -9.83 -8.58
CA GLN A 350 -0.34 -11.19 -8.03
C GLN A 350 -0.88 -11.26 -6.59
N SER A 351 -0.52 -10.28 -5.76
CA SER A 351 -0.98 -10.20 -4.37
C SER A 351 -2.49 -10.01 -4.28
N LEU A 352 -3.07 -9.22 -5.19
CA LEU A 352 -4.51 -9.02 -5.29
C LEU A 352 -5.25 -10.29 -5.70
N GLN A 353 -4.68 -11.10 -6.60
CA GLN A 353 -5.25 -12.43 -6.92
C GLN A 353 -5.26 -13.37 -5.71
N ILE A 354 -4.24 -13.30 -4.84
CA ILE A 354 -4.19 -14.06 -3.59
C ILE A 354 -5.28 -13.58 -2.63
N LEU A 355 -5.49 -12.26 -2.52
CA LEU A 355 -6.54 -11.68 -1.68
C LEU A 355 -7.94 -12.05 -2.15
N ASP A 356 -8.21 -11.99 -3.46
CA ASP A 356 -9.48 -12.44 -4.05
C ASP A 356 -9.75 -13.93 -3.75
N ARG A 357 -8.71 -14.77 -3.90
CA ARG A 357 -8.82 -16.20 -3.53
C ARG A 357 -9.05 -16.37 -2.02
N GLY A 358 -8.39 -15.57 -1.18
CA GLY A 358 -8.58 -15.57 0.26
C GLY A 358 -10.02 -15.22 0.66
N ALA A 359 -10.60 -14.19 0.03
CA ALA A 359 -11.99 -13.83 0.24
C ALA A 359 -12.97 -14.95 -0.16
N LYS A 360 -12.72 -15.61 -1.30
CA LYS A 360 -13.50 -16.80 -1.71
C LYS A 360 -13.46 -17.92 -0.67
N VAL A 361 -12.28 -18.21 -0.12
CA VAL A 361 -12.13 -19.20 0.95
C VAL A 361 -12.90 -18.79 2.21
N MET A 362 -12.93 -17.50 2.55
CA MET A 362 -13.74 -17.01 3.68
C MET A 362 -15.25 -17.19 3.43
N PHE A 363 -15.73 -16.90 2.23
CA PHE A 363 -17.14 -17.13 1.86
C PHE A 363 -17.51 -18.61 1.90
N ASP A 364 -16.66 -19.47 1.35
CA ASP A 364 -16.87 -20.93 1.38
C ASP A 364 -16.88 -21.47 2.81
N ALA A 365 -15.98 -20.98 3.67
CA ALA A 365 -15.96 -21.34 5.09
C ALA A 365 -17.21 -20.86 5.82
N ALA A 366 -17.65 -19.62 5.58
CA ALA A 366 -18.87 -19.06 6.15
C ALA A 366 -20.11 -19.86 5.74
N ASN A 367 -20.23 -20.20 4.44
CA ASN A 367 -21.32 -21.00 3.91
C ASN A 367 -21.32 -22.41 4.52
N ARG A 368 -20.17 -23.07 4.58
CA ARG A 368 -20.05 -24.41 5.17
C ARG A 368 -20.41 -24.43 6.65
N LEU A 369 -20.00 -23.41 7.40
CA LEU A 369 -20.41 -23.24 8.80
C LEU A 369 -21.91 -23.02 8.90
N ARG A 370 -22.50 -22.17 8.04
CA ARG A 370 -23.94 -21.94 8.01
C ARG A 370 -24.73 -23.20 7.69
N ASP A 371 -24.30 -23.99 6.72
CA ASP A 371 -24.93 -25.27 6.39
C ASP A 371 -24.85 -26.27 7.55
N THR A 372 -23.71 -26.30 8.25
CA THR A 372 -23.52 -27.15 9.44
C THR A 372 -24.41 -26.71 10.60
N LEU A 373 -24.55 -25.39 10.81
CA LEU A 373 -25.44 -24.83 11.82
C LEU A 373 -26.91 -25.01 11.46
N GLY A 374 -27.26 -25.05 10.16
CA GLY A 374 -28.62 -25.28 9.68
C GLY A 374 -29.21 -26.64 10.05
N TYR A 375 -28.39 -27.58 10.53
CA TYR A 375 -28.85 -28.80 11.17
C TYR A 375 -29.56 -28.54 12.51
N PHE A 376 -29.19 -27.46 13.20
CA PHE A 376 -29.79 -27.07 14.48
C PHE A 376 -30.85 -26.00 14.26
N HIS A 377 -31.98 -26.16 14.94
CA HIS A 377 -33.13 -25.27 14.85
C HIS A 377 -33.68 -25.04 16.26
N LEU A 378 -34.18 -23.83 16.51
CA LEU A 378 -34.85 -23.45 17.77
C LEU A 378 -36.37 -23.51 17.64
#